data_AF-A0A950RKC1-F1
#
_entry.id   AF-A0A950RKC1-F1
#
_cell.length_a   1.000
_cell.length_b   1.000
_cell.length_c   1.000
_cell.angle_alpha   90.00
_cell.angle_beta   90.00
_cell.angle_gamma   90.00
#
_symmetry.space_group_name_H-M   'P 1'
#
loop_
_entity.id
_entity.type
_entity.pdbx_description
1 polymer ?
#
loop_
_entity_poly.entity_id
_entity_poly.type
_entity_poly.pdbx_seq_one_letter_code
_entity_poly.pdbx_strand_id
1 'polypeptide(L)'
;MKTERPFALHITWTCYGTWLPGDGRGHVSNVLLPAGGFLPKENVPGTPYHPGDDFTRRRARELQKGETVHLTAEQALAAAESLCRAAQSRGWRIVR
;
A
#
# COMPACT_ATOMS: atom_id res chain seq x y z
N MET A 1 -25.87 22.26 -4.69
CA MET A 1 -24.46 22.23 -4.26
C MET A 1 -24.12 20.81 -3.83
N LYS A 2 -23.20 20.12 -4.53
CA LYS A 2 -22.62 18.87 -4.02
C LYS A 2 -21.69 19.26 -2.88
N THR A 3 -22.06 18.91 -1.65
CA THR A 3 -21.13 18.92 -0.53
C THR A 3 -20.03 17.91 -0.85
N GLU A 4 -18.86 18.40 -1.25
CA GLU A 4 -17.66 17.56 -1.36
C GLU A 4 -17.41 16.96 0.02
N ARG A 5 -17.74 15.67 0.16
CA ARG A 5 -17.45 14.93 1.37
C ARG A 5 -15.92 14.80 1.45
N PRO A 6 -15.30 15.02 2.62
CA PRO A 6 -13.86 14.89 2.75
C PRO A 6 -13.45 13.46 2.35
N PHE A 7 -12.64 13.39 1.29
CA PHE A 7 -12.03 12.15 0.83
C PHE A 7 -10.91 11.79 1.79
N ALA A 8 -11.20 10.89 2.72
CA ALA A 8 -10.18 10.28 3.57
C ALA A 8 -9.62 9.05 2.85
N LEU A 9 -8.37 9.12 2.40
CA LEU A 9 -7.60 7.93 2.07
C LEU A 9 -7.21 7.27 3.40
N HIS A 10 -7.76 6.09 3.70
CA HIS A 10 -7.03 5.16 4.56
C HIS A 10 -5.89 4.59 3.70
N ILE A 11 -4.82 5.38 3.60
CA ILE A 11 -3.56 4.93 3.03
C ILE A 11 -3.06 3.90 4.03
N THR A 12 -3.27 2.60 3.76
CA THR A 12 -2.26 1.64 4.16
C THR A 12 -1.02 2.04 3.39
N TRP A 13 -0.28 2.97 3.98
CA TRP A 13 1.08 3.24 3.58
C TRP A 13 1.75 1.88 3.60
N THR A 14 2.69 1.63 2.71
CA THR A 14 3.58 0.46 2.71
C THR A 14 4.43 0.33 4.00
N CYS A 15 3.94 0.85 5.14
CA CYS A 15 4.65 1.18 6.37
C CYS A 15 4.21 0.40 7.60
N TYR A 16 3.20 -0.48 7.52
CA TYR A 16 2.96 -1.42 8.61
C TYR A 16 3.67 -2.76 8.39
N GLY A 17 4.81 -2.72 7.68
CA GLY A 17 5.70 -3.86 7.55
C GLY A 17 4.98 -5.14 7.08
N THR A 18 3.95 -5.05 6.24
CA THR A 18 3.23 -6.20 5.69
C THR A 18 3.43 -6.31 4.17
N TRP A 19 3.75 -5.19 3.52
CA TRP A 19 3.96 -5.06 2.09
C TRP A 19 5.01 -3.98 1.83
N LEU A 20 6.21 -4.42 1.45
CA LEU A 20 7.33 -3.52 1.19
C LEU A 20 7.25 -2.92 -0.23
N PRO A 21 7.78 -1.71 -0.43
CA PRO A 21 8.18 -1.25 -1.77
C PRO A 21 8.99 -2.32 -2.51
N GLY A 22 8.73 -2.54 -3.80
CA GLY A 22 9.40 -3.57 -4.62
C GLY A 22 8.99 -5.03 -4.34
N ASP A 23 7.99 -5.29 -3.50
CA ASP A 23 7.46 -6.64 -3.26
C ASP A 23 6.99 -7.32 -4.56
N GLY A 24 7.18 -8.63 -4.66
CA GLY A 24 6.83 -9.41 -5.87
C GLY A 24 5.34 -9.38 -6.24
N ARG A 25 4.46 -9.01 -5.30
CA ARG A 25 3.03 -8.76 -5.55
C ARG A 25 2.76 -7.44 -6.31
N GLY A 26 3.81 -6.67 -6.61
CA GLY A 26 3.73 -5.29 -7.07
C GLY A 26 3.76 -4.30 -5.89
N HIS A 27 3.84 -3.01 -6.17
CA HIS A 27 3.89 -1.99 -5.11
C HIS A 27 3.35 -0.63 -5.55
N VAL A 28 3.03 0.19 -4.54
CA VAL A 28 2.46 1.54 -4.69
C VAL A 28 3.39 2.55 -3.99
N SER A 29 4.56 2.75 -4.56
CA SER A 29 5.60 3.65 -4.03
C SER A 29 6.42 4.27 -5.16
N ASN A 30 7.29 5.21 -4.80
CA ASN A 30 8.37 5.62 -5.70
C ASN A 30 9.24 4.40 -6.07
N VAL A 31 9.80 4.41 -7.26
CA VAL A 31 10.74 3.38 -7.74
C VAL A 31 12.16 3.90 -7.56
N LEU A 32 13.02 3.13 -6.89
CA LEU A 32 14.41 3.50 -6.68
C LEU A 32 15.22 3.25 -7.97
N LEU A 33 15.95 4.25 -8.44
CA LEU A 33 16.78 4.13 -9.63
C LEU A 33 18.19 3.59 -9.27
N PRO A 34 18.79 2.70 -10.09
CA PRO A 34 20.13 2.17 -9.83
C PRO A 34 21.24 3.24 -9.70
N ALA A 35 21.11 4.34 -10.44
CA ALA A 35 22.07 5.46 -10.39
C ALA A 35 21.82 6.45 -9.23
N GLY A 36 20.86 6.14 -8.35
CA GLY A 36 20.39 7.04 -7.30
C GLY A 36 19.18 7.88 -7.72
N GLY A 37 18.47 8.40 -6.72
CA GLY A 37 17.20 9.09 -6.92
C GLY A 37 16.01 8.16 -7.10
N PHE A 38 14.85 8.74 -7.43
CA PHE A 38 13.58 8.00 -7.50
C PHE A 38 12.73 8.48 -8.67
N LEU A 39 12.01 7.55 -9.31
CA LEU A 39 10.84 7.90 -10.10
C LEU A 39 9.66 8.13 -9.16
N PRO A 40 8.86 9.19 -9.39
CA PRO A 40 7.70 9.47 -8.57
C PRO A 40 6.67 8.35 -8.69
N LYS A 41 5.94 8.11 -7.61
CA LYS A 41 4.80 7.20 -7.60
C LYS A 41 3.69 7.72 -8.53
N GLU A 42 3.25 6.87 -9.45
CA GLU A 42 2.22 7.22 -10.44
C GLU A 42 0.89 6.47 -10.23
N ASN A 43 0.76 5.67 -9.16
CA ASN A 43 -0.42 4.84 -8.96
C ASN A 43 -1.69 5.68 -8.71
N VAL A 44 -2.66 5.51 -9.62
CA VAL A 44 -4.00 6.09 -9.55
C VAL A 44 -5.02 4.94 -9.40
N PRO A 45 -6.16 5.14 -8.69
CA PRO A 45 -7.19 4.11 -8.65
C PRO A 45 -7.61 3.63 -10.04
N GLY A 46 -7.63 2.30 -10.24
CA GLY A 46 -7.95 1.68 -11.53
C GLY A 46 -6.75 1.46 -12.46
N THR A 47 -5.55 1.90 -12.10
CA THR A 47 -4.32 1.54 -12.83
C THR A 47 -3.60 0.38 -12.14
N PRO A 48 -2.89 -0.50 -12.88
CA PRO A 48 -2.08 -1.54 -12.28
C PRO A 48 -1.04 -1.01 -11.28
N TYR A 49 -0.66 -1.84 -10.32
CA TYR A 49 0.48 -1.55 -9.45
C TYR A 49 1.78 -1.55 -10.26
N HIS A 50 2.80 -0.88 -9.75
CA HIS A 50 4.13 -1.06 -10.33
C HIS A 50 4.55 -2.51 -10.10
N PRO A 51 5.18 -3.17 -11.10
CA PRO A 51 5.74 -4.51 -10.92
C PRO A 51 6.73 -4.53 -9.77
N GLY A 52 6.86 -5.67 -9.09
CA GLY A 52 7.86 -5.83 -8.04
C GLY A 52 9.28 -5.67 -8.57
N ASP A 53 10.15 -5.07 -7.76
CA ASP A 53 11.57 -4.89 -8.08
C ASP A 53 12.46 -5.16 -6.87
N ASP A 54 13.47 -6.01 -7.09
CA ASP A 54 14.32 -6.51 -6.01
C ASP A 54 15.19 -5.41 -5.37
N PHE A 55 15.55 -4.39 -6.13
CA PHE A 55 16.42 -3.31 -5.66
C PHE A 55 15.72 -2.43 -4.62
N THR A 56 14.51 -1.97 -4.94
CA THR A 56 13.66 -1.22 -4.02
C THR A 56 13.25 -2.10 -2.83
N ARG A 57 12.96 -3.39 -3.04
CA ARG A 57 12.65 -4.33 -1.94
C ARG A 57 13.78 -4.48 -0.94
N ARG A 58 15.01 -4.65 -1.42
CA ARG A 58 16.19 -4.74 -0.56
C ARG A 58 16.39 -3.46 0.22
N ARG A 59 16.31 -2.30 -0.45
CA ARG A 59 16.44 -1.01 0.23
C ARG A 59 15.36 -0.80 1.29
N ALA A 60 14.12 -1.15 0.98
CA ALA A 60 13.03 -1.06 1.93
C ALA A 60 13.28 -1.95 3.15
N ARG A 61 13.80 -3.17 2.96
CA ARG A 61 14.17 -4.09 4.04
C ARG A 61 15.29 -3.54 4.92
N GLU A 62 16.33 -2.95 4.35
CA GLU A 62 17.45 -2.33 5.09
C GLU A 62 16.99 -1.15 5.96
N LEU A 63 15.97 -0.42 5.52
CA LEU A 63 15.42 0.73 6.24
C LEU A 63 14.45 0.34 7.36
N GLN A 64 14.07 -0.94 7.46
CA GLN A 64 13.15 -1.36 8.51
C GLN A 64 13.81 -1.32 9.88
N LYS A 65 13.07 -0.80 10.87
CA LYS A 65 13.47 -0.86 12.29
C LYS A 65 13.12 -2.19 12.97
N GLY A 66 12.35 -3.03 12.29
CA GLY A 66 11.88 -4.33 12.77
C GLY A 66 11.38 -5.18 11.59
N GLU A 67 11.18 -6.47 11.83
CA GLU A 67 10.79 -7.39 10.75
C GLU A 67 9.42 -7.05 10.15
N THR A 68 9.29 -7.37 8.86
CA THR A 68 8.00 -7.37 8.17
C THR A 68 7.12 -8.46 8.78
N VAL A 69 5.98 -8.09 9.35
CA VAL A 69 4.95 -9.00 9.86
C VAL A 69 3.99 -9.35 8.73
N HIS A 70 3.82 -10.64 8.47
CA HIS A 70 2.79 -11.11 7.54
C HIS A 70 1.57 -11.59 8.33
N LEU A 71 0.39 -11.14 7.92
CA LEU A 71 -0.85 -11.66 8.47
C LEU A 71 -1.04 -13.11 8.03
N THR A 72 -1.50 -13.97 8.94
CA THR A 72 -2.05 -15.27 8.56
C THR A 72 -3.33 -15.07 7.72
N ALA A 73 -3.81 -16.12 7.06
CA ALA A 73 -5.05 -16.05 6.27
C ALA A 73 -6.25 -15.58 7.13
N GLU A 74 -6.36 -16.09 8.35
CA GLU A 74 -7.42 -15.72 9.30
C GLU A 74 -7.32 -14.25 9.71
N GLN A 75 -6.11 -13.79 10.04
CA GLN A 75 -5.86 -12.38 10.40
C GLN A 75 -6.14 -11.44 9.23
N ALA A 76 -5.75 -11.83 8.01
CA ALA A 76 -6.00 -11.06 6.80
C ALA A 76 -7.50 -10.92 6.52
N LEU A 77 -8.27 -12.00 6.68
CA LEU A 77 -9.72 -11.98 6.54
C LEU A 77 -10.37 -11.05 7.58
N ALA A 78 -10.00 -11.19 8.85
CA ALA A 78 -10.53 -10.34 9.93
C ALA A 78 -10.22 -8.85 9.69
N ALA A 79 -9.01 -8.52 9.23
CA ALA A 79 -8.63 -7.16 8.87
C ALA A 79 -9.46 -6.64 7.68
N ALA A 80 -9.61 -7.45 6.62
CA ALA A 80 -10.38 -7.08 5.43
C ALA A 80 -11.85 -6.81 5.77
N GLU A 81 -12.48 -7.66 6.57
CA GLU A 81 -13.85 -7.45 7.02
C GLU A 81 -14.00 -6.18 7.85
N SER A 82 -13.06 -5.90 8.76
CA SER A 82 -13.07 -4.70 9.59
C SER A 82 -12.97 -3.44 8.74
N LEU A 83 -12.08 -3.43 7.74
CA LEU A 83 -11.95 -2.33 6.78
C LEU A 83 -13.22 -2.13 5.96
N CYS A 84 -13.84 -3.21 5.48
CA CYS A 84 -15.12 -3.15 4.75
C CYS A 84 -16.24 -2.56 5.62
N ARG A 85 -16.38 -3.01 6.88
CA ARG A 85 -17.37 -2.46 7.83
C ARG A 85 -17.12 -0.98 8.13
N ALA A 86 -15.86 -0.61 8.32
CA ALA A 86 -15.48 0.79 8.56
C ALA A 86 -15.79 1.67 7.35
N ALA A 87 -15.53 1.17 6.14
CA ALA A 87 -15.83 1.89 4.91
C ALA A 87 -17.34 2.06 4.71
N GLN A 88 -18.13 1.00 4.92
CA GLN A 88 -19.59 1.05 4.80
C GLN A 88 -20.21 2.07 5.76
N SER A 89 -19.82 2.04 7.04
CA SER A 89 -20.35 2.97 8.06
C SER A 89 -19.97 4.43 7.83
N ARG A 90 -18.90 4.70 7.06
CA ARG A 90 -18.40 6.05 6.76
C ARG A 90 -18.68 6.51 5.32
N GLY A 91 -19.33 5.66 4.51
CA GLY A 91 -19.55 5.92 3.09
C GLY A 91 -18.24 6.03 2.28
N TRP A 92 -17.16 5.40 2.75
CA TRP A 92 -15.91 5.31 1.99
C TRP A 92 -16.01 4.26 0.89
N ARG A 93 -15.28 4.49 -0.21
CA ARG A 93 -15.13 3.51 -1.28
C ARG A 93 -13.76 2.86 -1.21
N ILE A 94 -13.73 1.55 -1.00
CA ILE A 94 -12.52 0.75 -1.19
C ILE A 94 -12.36 0.54 -2.70
N VAL A 95 -11.27 1.06 -3.26
CA VAL A 95 -10.88 0.81 -4.65
C VAL A 95 -10.00 -0.44 -4.67
N ARG A 96 -10.33 -1.39 -5.54
CA ARG A 96 -9.52 -2.58 -5.81
C ARG A 96 -8.74 -2.35 -7.09
#